data_AF-A0A529W469-F1
#
_entry.id   AF-A0A529W469-F1
#
_cell.length_a   1.000
_cell.length_b   1.000
_cell.length_c   1.000
_cell.angle_alpha   90.00
_cell.angle_beta   90.00
_cell.angle_gamma   90.00
#
_symmetry.space_group_name_H-M   'P 1'
#
loop_
_entity.id
_entity.type
_entity.pdbx_description
1 polymer ?
#
loop_
_entity_poly.entity_id
_entity_poly.type
_entity_poly.pdbx_seq_one_letter_code
_entity_poly.pdbx_strand_id
1 'polypeptide(L)'
;MTLFVFLAVLSAAAMHAIWNALVKVHLDRFLSITLMTLGMGAAALVVLPFVEVPKAEVWPFILASVFFHMGYRTFLIGAYKAGDFAQTYPLARGWRRPRRAM
;
A
#
# COMPACT_ATOMS: atom_id res chain seq x y z
N MET A 1 3.68 24.62 18.00
CA MET A 1 4.10 23.77 16.86
C MET A 1 4.65 24.68 15.78
N THR A 2 5.71 24.30 15.08
CA THR A 2 6.26 25.14 13.99
C THR A 2 5.34 25.10 12.78
N LEU A 3 5.28 26.19 12.00
CA LEU A 3 4.45 26.28 10.78
C LEU A 3 4.72 25.12 9.82
N PHE A 4 5.99 24.69 9.74
CA PHE A 4 6.42 23.53 8.97
C PHE A 4 5.70 22.23 9.41
N VAL A 5 5.71 21.92 10.71
CA VAL A 5 5.05 20.71 11.23
C VAL A 5 3.54 20.77 10.99
N PHE A 6 2.93 21.95 11.13
CA PHE A 6 1.50 22.13 10.85
C PHE A 6 1.15 21.80 9.39
N LEU A 7 1.89 22.35 8.43
CA LEU A 7 1.69 22.08 7.01
C LEU A 7 1.96 20.61 6.66
N ALA A 8 2.98 20.00 7.25
CA ALA A 8 3.27 18.58 7.06
C ALA A 8 2.12 17.68 7.52
N VAL A 9 1.54 17.95 8.69
CA VAL A 9 0.39 17.20 9.21
C VAL A 9 -0.87 17.41 8.34
N LEU A 10 -1.12 18.64 7.88
CA LEU A 10 -2.26 18.94 7.00
C LEU A 10 -2.13 18.20 5.65
N SER A 11 -0.91 18.16 5.10
CA SER A 11 -0.60 17.45 3.86
C SER A 11 -0.80 15.94 4.02
N ALA A 12 -0.35 15.37 5.15
CA ALA A 12 -0.56 13.96 5.48
C ALA A 12 -2.06 13.62 5.59
N ALA A 13 -2.85 14.49 6.25
CA ALA A 13 -4.30 14.32 6.37
C ALA A 13 -5.01 14.38 5.00
N ALA A 14 -4.63 15.33 4.14
CA ALA A 14 -5.17 15.45 2.79
C ALA A 14 -4.85 14.20 1.93
N MET A 15 -3.60 13.73 1.96
CA MET A 15 -3.19 12.52 1.23
C MET A 15 -3.98 11.28 1.69
N HIS A 16 -4.21 11.16 3.01
CA HIS A 16 -5.02 10.08 3.57
C HIS A 16 -6.49 10.16 3.12
N ALA A 17 -7.07 11.36 3.09
CA ALA A 17 -8.43 11.57 2.61
C ALA A 17 -8.58 11.22 1.12
N ILE A 18 -7.62 11.63 0.29
CA ILE A 18 -7.56 11.28 -1.15
C ILE A 18 -7.51 9.76 -1.33
N TRP A 19 -6.68 9.06 -0.56
CA TRP A 19 -6.64 7.60 -0.59
C TRP A 19 -7.99 6.97 -0.22
N ASN A 20 -8.60 7.43 0.88
CA ASN A 20 -9.90 6.92 1.31
C ASN A 20 -11.02 7.19 0.29
N ALA A 21 -10.93 8.28 -0.48
CA ALA A 21 -11.83 8.56 -1.58
C ALA A 21 -11.58 7.60 -2.76
N LEU A 22 -10.31 7.41 -3.17
CA LEU A 22 -9.92 6.51 -4.26
C LEU A 22 -10.36 5.06 -4.03
N VAL A 23 -10.25 4.55 -2.79
CA VAL A 23 -10.70 3.18 -2.45
C VAL A 23 -12.23 3.02 -2.54
N LYS A 24 -12.99 4.10 -2.31
CA LYS A 24 -14.45 4.08 -2.39
C LYS A 24 -14.95 4.17 -3.82
N VAL A 25 -14.17 4.72 -4.74
CA VAL A 25 -14.46 4.64 -6.18
C VAL A 25 -14.30 3.18 -6.59
N HIS A 26 -15.28 2.61 -7.29
CA HIS A 26 -15.25 1.23 -7.82
C HIS A 26 -14.24 1.06 -8.96
N LEU A 27 -13.05 1.63 -8.82
CA LEU A 27 -11.94 1.44 -9.73
C LEU A 27 -11.44 -0.01 -9.58
N ASP A 28 -10.93 -0.58 -10.68
CA ASP A 28 -10.28 -1.88 -10.63
C ASP A 28 -9.25 -1.89 -9.49
N ARG A 29 -9.29 -2.94 -8.65
CA ARG A 29 -8.40 -3.09 -7.49
C ARG A 29 -6.93 -3.06 -7.92
N PHE A 30 -6.63 -3.57 -9.12
CA PHE A 30 -5.30 -3.48 -9.71
C PHE A 30 -4.89 -2.03 -9.98
N LEU A 31 -5.79 -1.24 -10.58
CA LEU A 31 -5.55 0.17 -10.88
C LEU A 31 -5.38 0.99 -9.58
N SER A 32 -6.16 0.69 -8.54
CA SER A 32 -6.05 1.33 -7.22
C SER A 32 -4.69 1.09 -6.56
N ILE A 33 -4.19 -0.15 -6.57
CA ILE A 33 -2.87 -0.51 -6.01
C ILE A 33 -1.75 0.12 -6.85
N THR A 34 -1.91 0.16 -8.17
CA THR A 34 -0.93 0.75 -9.09
C THR A 34 -0.82 2.26 -8.89
N LEU A 35 -1.94 2.98 -8.83
CA LEU A 35 -1.99 4.41 -8.54
C LEU A 35 -1.40 4.74 -7.17
N MET A 36 -1.66 3.92 -6.14
CA MET A 36 -1.04 4.11 -4.83
C MET A 36 0.48 3.94 -4.88
N THR A 37 0.96 2.92 -5.59
CA THR A 37 2.40 2.67 -5.73
C THR A 37 3.10 3.79 -6.50
N LEU A 38 2.48 4.29 -7.57
CA LEU A 38 2.97 5.43 -8.33
C LEU A 38 2.97 6.72 -7.49
N GLY A 39 1.90 6.98 -6.74
CA GLY A 39 1.82 8.14 -5.85
C GLY A 39 2.89 8.12 -4.76
N MET A 40 3.12 6.96 -4.14
CA MET A 40 4.21 6.77 -3.17
C MET A 40 5.59 6.94 -3.83
N GLY A 41 5.79 6.42 -5.05
CA GLY A 41 7.03 6.58 -5.80
C GLY A 41 7.32 8.04 -6.19
N ALA A 42 6.29 8.78 -6.62
CA ALA A 42 6.40 10.20 -6.94
C ALA A 42 6.73 11.04 -5.69
N ALA A 43 6.05 10.77 -4.58
CA ALA A 43 6.35 11.42 -3.30
C ALA A 43 7.79 11.11 -2.83
N ALA A 44 8.22 9.86 -2.97
CA ALA A 44 9.59 9.45 -2.65
C ALA A 44 10.62 10.17 -3.53
N LEU A 45 10.38 10.33 -4.83
CA LEU A 45 11.27 11.06 -5.74
C LEU A 45 11.44 12.53 -5.36
N VAL A 46 10.38 13.20 -4.90
CA VAL A 46 10.44 14.59 -4.43
C VAL A 46 11.29 14.71 -3.16
N VAL A 47 11.26 13.71 -2.29
CA VAL A 47 12.01 13.69 -1.03
C VAL A 47 13.45 13.18 -1.23
N LEU A 48 13.70 12.37 -2.26
CA LEU A 48 14.99 11.76 -2.57
C LEU A 48 16.19 12.74 -2.58
N PRO A 49 16.13 13.96 -3.16
CA PRO A 49 17.26 14.89 -3.13
C PRO A 49 17.53 15.50 -1.74
N PHE A 50 16.61 15.37 -0.79
CA PHE A 50 16.74 15.89 0.57
C PHE A 50 17.28 14.85 1.57
N VAL A 51 17.52 13.61 1.12
CA VAL A 51 17.98 12.50 1.95
C VAL A 51 19.33 11.99 1.45
N GLU A 52 20.23 11.66 2.37
CA GLU A 52 21.52 11.06 2.02
C GLU A 52 21.33 9.72 1.29
N VAL A 53 22.10 9.52 0.23
CA VAL A 53 22.04 8.27 -0.54
C VAL A 53 22.46 7.10 0.36
N PRO A 54 21.65 6.02 0.47
CA PRO A 54 22.00 4.89 1.31
C PRO A 54 23.34 4.27 0.92
N LYS A 55 24.14 3.88 1.92
CA LYS A 55 25.40 3.14 1.73
C LYS A 55 25.14 1.87 0.90
N ALA A 56 26.13 1.46 0.11
CA ALA A 56 26.07 0.29 -0.79
C ALA A 56 25.55 -0.99 -0.09
N GLU A 57 25.89 -1.18 1.18
CA GLU A 57 25.50 -2.32 2.02
C GLU A 57 23.98 -2.45 2.24
N VAL A 58 23.22 -1.36 2.11
CA VAL A 58 21.77 -1.32 2.39
C VAL A 58 20.95 -1.66 1.14
N TRP A 59 21.54 -1.54 -0.06
CA TRP A 59 20.87 -1.79 -1.33
C TRP A 59 20.33 -3.21 -1.49
N PRO A 60 21.04 -4.28 -1.08
CA PRO A 60 20.49 -5.63 -1.11
C PRO A 60 19.19 -5.77 -0.29
N PHE A 61 19.12 -5.13 0.88
CA PHE A 61 17.93 -5.15 1.73
C PHE A 61 16.77 -4.35 1.12
N ILE A 62 17.05 -3.21 0.49
CA ILE A 62 16.04 -2.42 -0.23
C ILE A 62 15.47 -3.24 -1.39
N LEU A 63 16.34 -3.85 -2.21
CA LEU A 63 15.93 -4.68 -3.33
C LEU A 63 15.14 -5.91 -2.87
N ALA A 64 15.58 -6.59 -1.80
CA ALA A 64 14.83 -7.71 -1.23
C ALA A 64 13.44 -7.27 -0.75
N SER A 65 13.34 -6.14 -0.04
CA SER A 65 12.06 -5.61 0.43
C SER A 65 11.09 -5.31 -0.73
N VAL A 66 11.59 -4.68 -1.81
CA VAL A 66 10.80 -4.42 -3.02
C VAL A 66 10.35 -5.73 -3.66
N PHE A 67 11.24 -6.71 -3.79
CA PHE A 67 10.93 -8.02 -4.35
C PHE A 67 9.86 -8.75 -3.55
N PHE A 68 9.98 -8.80 -2.22
CA PHE A 68 8.97 -9.40 -1.34
C PHE A 68 7.63 -8.65 -1.41
N HIS A 69 7.64 -7.32 -1.47
CA HIS A 69 6.41 -6.53 -1.62
C HIS A 69 5.71 -6.76 -2.96
N MET A 70 6.47 -6.81 -4.06
CA MET A 70 5.92 -7.12 -5.38
C MET A 70 5.39 -8.56 -5.43
N GLY A 71 6.18 -9.53 -4.96
CA GLY A 71 5.78 -10.93 -4.87
C GLY A 71 4.50 -11.12 -4.05
N TYR A 72 4.42 -10.51 -2.86
CA TYR A 72 3.23 -10.59 -2.03
C TYR A 72 1.99 -10.05 -2.76
N ARG A 73 2.10 -8.90 -3.43
CA ARG A 73 1.00 -8.29 -4.17
C ARG A 73 0.56 -9.15 -5.37
N THR A 74 1.49 -9.72 -6.12
CA THR A 74 1.18 -10.59 -7.28
C THR A 74 0.58 -11.92 -6.84
N PHE A 75 1.12 -12.56 -5.79
CA PHE A 75 0.53 -13.76 -5.20
C PHE A 75 -0.87 -13.50 -4.62
N LEU A 76 -1.10 -12.35 -3.98
CA LEU A 76 -2.42 -11.95 -3.53
C LEU A 76 -3.40 -11.78 -4.69
N ILE A 77 -3.02 -11.07 -5.75
CA ILE A 77 -3.88 -10.87 -6.92
C ILE A 77 -4.18 -12.21 -7.60
N GLY A 78 -3.18 -13.09 -7.70
CA GLY A 78 -3.34 -14.45 -8.20
C GLY A 78 -4.29 -15.28 -7.33
N ALA A 79 -4.14 -15.23 -6.00
CA ALA A 79 -5.03 -15.90 -5.06
C ALA A 79 -6.47 -15.33 -5.09
N TYR A 80 -6.63 -14.03 -5.34
CA TYR A 80 -7.95 -13.41 -5.54
C TYR A 80 -8.60 -13.80 -6.88
N LYS A 81 -7.81 -14.13 -7.90
CA LYS A 81 -8.31 -14.63 -9.20
C LYS A 81 -8.60 -16.13 -9.18
N ALA A 82 -7.82 -16.91 -8.45
CA ALA A 82 -7.93 -18.37 -8.38
C ALA A 82 -8.88 -18.87 -7.28
N GLY A 83 -9.09 -18.09 -6.22
CA GLY A 83 -10.00 -18.42 -5.13
C GLY A 83 -11.15 -17.43 -5.07
N ASP A 84 -12.38 -17.95 -5.13
CA ASP A 84 -13.61 -17.19 -4.93
C ASP A 84 -13.47 -16.24 -3.73
N PHE A 85 -13.78 -14.97 -3.96
CA PHE A 85 -13.51 -13.81 -3.07
C PHE A 85 -13.99 -14.04 -1.62
N ALA A 86 -14.97 -14.93 -1.45
CA ALA A 86 -15.55 -15.33 -0.17
C ALA A 86 -14.63 -16.18 0.72
N GLN A 87 -13.63 -16.89 0.17
CA GLN A 87 -12.79 -17.85 0.91
C GLN A 87 -11.41 -17.29 1.32
N THR A 88 -10.81 -16.45 0.48
CA THR A 88 -9.45 -15.88 0.73
C THR A 88 -9.46 -14.77 1.77
N TYR A 89 -10.54 -13.99 1.85
CA TYR A 89 -10.65 -12.86 2.78
C TYR A 89 -10.71 -13.28 4.27
N PRO A 90 -11.45 -14.34 4.67
CA PRO A 90 -11.42 -14.87 6.03
C PRO A 90 -10.09 -15.55 6.42
N LEU A 91 -9.36 -16.10 5.44
CA LEU A 91 -8.08 -16.78 5.67
C LEU A 91 -6.94 -15.79 5.92
N ALA A 92 -6.86 -14.68 5.16
CA ALA A 92 -5.80 -13.68 5.31
C ALA A 92 -5.92 -12.82 6.58
N ARG A 93 -7.12 -12.71 7.17
CA ARG A 93 -7.41 -11.88 8.35
C ARG A 93 -7.42 -12.65 9.69
N GLY A 94 -7.09 -13.94 9.68
CA GLY A 94 -7.27 -14.79 10.85
C GLY A 94 -8.70 -15.29 10.94
N TRP A 95 -8.81 -16.61 10.84
CA TRP A 95 -10.02 -17.41 10.82
C TRP A 95 -11.07 -17.01 11.88
N ARG A 96 -12.04 -16.17 11.51
CA ARG A 96 -13.29 -16.04 12.26
C ARG A 96 -14.41 -16.71 11.47
N ARG A 97 -14.71 -17.95 11.88
CA ARG A 97 -15.82 -18.78 11.38
C ARG A 97 -17.12 -17.95 11.33
N PRO A 98 -17.87 -17.93 10.22
CA PRO A 98 -19.19 -17.29 10.21
C PRO A 98 -20.11 -18.14 11.08
N ARG A 99 -20.61 -17.56 12.18
CA ARG A 99 -21.79 -18.11 12.85
C ARG A 99 -22.93 -18.01 11.84
N ARG A 100 -23.33 -19.16 11.29
CA ARG A 100 -24.66 -19.32 10.68
C ARG A 100 -25.66 -18.92 11.75
N ALA A 101 -26.31 -17.77 11.58
CA ALA A 101 -27.58 -17.53 12.21
C ALA A 101 -28.59 -18.38 11.44
N MET A 102 -29.15 -19.37 12.14
CA MET A 102 -30.42 -20.00 11.79
C MET A 102 -31.52 -18.95 11.78
#